data_AF-A0A7G9LY52-F1
#
_entry.id   AF-A0A7G9LY52-F1
#
_cell.length_a   1.000
_cell.length_b   1.000
_cell.length_c   1.000
_cell.angle_alpha   90.00
_cell.angle_beta   90.00
_cell.angle_gamma   90.00
#
_symmetry.space_group_name_H-M   'P 1'
#
loop_
_entity.id
_entity.type
_entity.pdbx_description
1 polymer ?
#
loop_
_entity_poly.entity_id
_entity_poly.type
_entity_poly.pdbx_seq_one_letter_code
_entity_poly.pdbx_strand_id
1 'polypeptide(L)'
;MKKITTYIDNVPSYNKEEALKYIEVIKSFLVEYAKKANASGFIVGISGGIDSALVYSIAKQVFPKTTYGIVMPVIKMTETDLTHIHELEQAFNDKFEIVDLTNAFQAMSQAVDVTNPLAIANIKPRLRMTCLYAKAQDKNALVLGTDNLDETFIGYFTKYGDGGVDLLPISNLTKGEVRYLASLTGVPASIINKKPSAGLWENQTDEEELGFSYKDLDFYLDHIDQTNKIYQFLSQETIDKIEHKHRISQHKRDSIYKPE
;
A
#
# COMPACT_ATOMS: atom_id res chain seq x y z
N MET A 1 14.58 -14.05 8.16
CA MET A 1 13.48 -14.23 9.12
C MET A 1 12.74 -15.51 8.77
N LYS A 2 12.12 -16.19 9.73
CA LYS A 2 11.20 -17.29 9.39
C LYS A 2 9.99 -16.69 8.67
N LYS A 3 9.38 -17.45 7.77
CA LYS A 3 8.18 -17.03 7.07
C LYS A 3 7.03 -16.87 8.07
N ILE A 4 6.28 -15.78 7.95
CA ILE A 4 5.04 -15.58 8.69
C ILE A 4 3.99 -16.58 8.21
N THR A 5 4.00 -16.87 6.91
CA THR A 5 3.04 -17.75 6.25
C THR A 5 3.62 -19.15 6.03
N THR A 6 2.79 -20.15 6.25
CA THR A 6 2.99 -21.53 5.78
C THR A 6 1.74 -21.97 5.03
N TYR A 7 1.85 -22.97 4.16
CA TYR A 7 0.72 -23.44 3.36
C TYR A 7 0.46 -24.91 3.66
N ILE A 8 -0.79 -25.23 4.00
CA ILE A 8 -1.32 -26.59 4.14
C ILE A 8 -2.37 -26.75 3.04
N ASP A 9 -2.15 -27.65 2.09
CA ASP A 9 -3.06 -27.88 0.94
C ASP A 9 -3.49 -26.60 0.20
N ASN A 10 -2.55 -25.68 -0.05
CA ASN A 10 -2.78 -24.38 -0.69
C ASN A 10 -3.73 -23.44 0.09
N VAL A 11 -3.83 -23.63 1.41
CA VAL A 11 -4.48 -22.72 2.34
C VAL A 11 -3.40 -22.06 3.21
N PRO A 12 -3.34 -20.72 3.26
CA PRO A 12 -2.36 -20.04 4.10
C PRO A 12 -2.70 -20.22 5.58
N SER A 13 -1.66 -20.45 6.38
CA SER A 13 -1.67 -20.48 7.84
C SER A 13 -0.59 -19.54 8.36
N TYR A 14 -0.96 -18.64 9.26
CA TYR A 14 -0.08 -17.59 9.74
C TYR A 14 0.45 -17.89 11.14
N ASN A 15 1.76 -17.79 11.31
CA ASN A 15 2.41 -17.93 12.61
C ASN A 15 2.32 -16.60 13.37
N LYS A 16 1.51 -16.57 14.43
CA LYS A 16 1.30 -15.39 15.28
C LYS A 16 2.61 -14.87 15.91
N GLU A 17 3.48 -15.76 16.37
CA GLU A 17 4.73 -15.36 17.03
C GLU A 17 5.67 -14.68 16.05
N GLU A 18 5.83 -15.24 14.85
CA GLU A 18 6.65 -14.63 13.79
C GLU A 18 6.03 -13.34 13.26
N ALA A 19 4.70 -13.25 13.16
CA ALA A 19 4.01 -12.01 12.79
C ALA A 19 4.27 -10.88 13.81
N LEU A 20 4.18 -11.17 15.10
CA LEU A 20 4.48 -10.20 16.17
C LEU A 20 5.94 -9.78 16.15
N LYS A 21 6.88 -10.72 15.94
CA LYS A 21 8.30 -10.38 15.76
C LYS A 21 8.51 -9.47 14.54
N TYR A 22 7.81 -9.73 13.44
CA TYR A 22 7.93 -8.92 12.23
C TYR A 22 7.37 -7.51 12.43
N ILE A 23 6.28 -7.34 13.18
CA ILE A 23 5.78 -6.01 13.56
C ILE A 23 6.86 -5.22 14.31
N GLU A 24 7.60 -5.85 15.23
CA GLU A 24 8.72 -5.19 15.93
C GLU A 24 9.89 -4.84 14.99
N VAL A 25 10.13 -5.63 13.95
CA VAL A 25 11.10 -5.28 12.89
C VAL A 25 10.65 -4.03 12.14
N ILE A 26 9.37 -3.93 11.75
CA ILE A 26 8.83 -2.74 11.09
C ILE A 26 8.95 -1.51 12.00
N LYS A 27 8.59 -1.63 13.28
CA LYS A 27 8.73 -0.54 14.26
C LYS A 27 10.17 -0.06 14.38
N SER A 28 11.11 -0.99 14.48
CA SER A 28 12.55 -0.68 14.58
C SER A 28 13.05 0.03 13.33
N PHE A 29 12.64 -0.45 12.14
CA PHE A 29 12.92 0.19 10.86
C PHE A 29 12.42 1.63 10.81
N LEU A 30 11.18 1.90 11.21
CA LEU A 30 10.63 3.24 11.26
C LEU A 30 11.43 4.16 12.20
N VAL A 31 11.70 3.73 13.43
CA VAL A 31 12.48 4.51 14.41
C VAL A 31 13.89 4.82 13.90
N GLU A 32 14.55 3.83 13.30
CA GLU A 32 15.90 3.99 12.76
C GLU A 32 15.96 5.05 11.65
N TYR A 33 15.05 4.97 10.67
CA TYR A 33 15.08 5.88 9.53
C TYR A 33 14.58 7.28 9.87
N ALA A 34 13.60 7.43 10.78
CA ALA A 34 13.24 8.74 11.31
C ALA A 34 14.45 9.41 12.00
N LYS A 35 15.20 8.65 12.81
CA LYS A 35 16.43 9.15 13.46
C LYS A 35 17.51 9.53 12.44
N LYS A 36 17.76 8.69 11.44
CA LYS A 36 18.74 8.97 10.38
C LYS A 36 18.43 10.24 9.60
N ALA A 37 17.14 10.49 9.32
CA ALA A 37 16.68 11.67 8.62
C ALA A 37 16.51 12.92 9.51
N ASN A 38 16.71 12.78 10.84
CA ASN A 38 16.35 13.82 11.81
C ASN A 38 14.87 14.27 11.70
N ALA A 39 13.99 13.34 11.35
CA ALA A 39 12.56 13.57 11.23
C ALA A 39 11.86 13.43 12.59
N SER A 40 10.82 14.23 12.79
CA SER A 40 10.01 14.26 14.01
C SER A 40 8.90 13.20 14.03
N GLY A 41 8.57 12.61 12.88
CA GLY A 41 7.54 11.57 12.77
C GLY A 41 7.17 11.26 11.31
N PHE A 42 5.89 10.97 11.07
CA PHE A 42 5.43 10.39 9.81
C PHE A 42 4.14 11.02 9.27
N ILE A 43 4.02 11.05 7.95
CA ILE A 43 2.79 11.33 7.21
C ILE A 43 2.33 10.04 6.51
N VAL A 44 1.04 9.71 6.63
CA VAL A 44 0.42 8.57 5.95
C VAL A 44 -0.82 9.03 5.21
N GLY A 45 -0.94 8.68 3.92
CA GLY A 45 -2.17 8.87 3.17
C GLY A 45 -3.21 7.82 3.57
N ILE A 46 -4.40 8.25 4.02
CA ILE A 46 -5.47 7.35 4.47
C ILE A 46 -6.55 7.25 3.40
N SER A 47 -6.76 6.03 2.88
CA SER A 47 -7.72 5.75 1.79
C SER A 47 -8.99 5.04 2.25
N GLY A 48 -9.05 4.54 3.48
CA GLY A 48 -10.09 3.61 3.94
C GLY A 48 -9.84 2.15 3.50
N GLY A 49 -8.64 1.86 2.99
CA GLY A 49 -8.14 0.53 2.67
C GLY A 49 -7.19 -0.02 3.75
N ILE A 50 -6.97 -1.33 3.69
CA ILE A 50 -6.23 -2.08 4.72
C ILE A 50 -4.75 -1.72 4.81
N ASP A 51 -4.09 -1.45 3.68
CA ASP A 51 -2.65 -1.18 3.63
C ASP A 51 -2.32 0.11 4.39
N SER A 52 -3.04 1.20 4.08
CA SER A 52 -2.90 2.47 4.80
C SER A 52 -3.26 2.36 6.28
N ALA A 53 -4.26 1.55 6.63
CA ALA A 53 -4.66 1.33 8.01
C ALA A 53 -3.59 0.59 8.83
N LEU A 54 -2.94 -0.43 8.24
CA LEU A 54 -1.83 -1.14 8.88
C LEU A 54 -0.59 -0.25 9.04
N VAL A 55 -0.22 0.49 8.00
CA VAL A 55 0.94 1.39 8.07
C VAL A 55 0.72 2.45 9.14
N TYR A 56 -0.48 3.05 9.17
CA TYR A 56 -0.86 4.02 10.19
C TYR A 56 -0.83 3.40 11.60
N SER A 57 -1.42 2.21 11.79
CA SER A 57 -1.48 1.56 13.10
C SER A 57 -0.10 1.26 13.68
N ILE A 58 0.85 0.80 12.86
CA ILE A 58 2.22 0.52 13.30
C ILE A 58 2.96 1.83 13.56
N ALA A 59 2.88 2.82 12.65
CA ALA A 59 3.54 4.11 12.82
C ALA A 59 3.03 4.88 14.06
N LYS A 60 1.76 4.74 14.41
CA LYS A 60 1.18 5.36 15.62
C LYS A 60 1.72 4.75 16.90
N GLN A 61 2.10 3.47 16.91
CA GLN A 61 2.69 2.82 18.07
C GLN A 61 4.10 3.33 18.39
N VAL A 62 4.86 3.77 17.38
CA VAL A 62 6.23 4.28 17.56
C VAL A 62 6.29 5.81 17.70
N PHE A 63 5.45 6.55 16.98
CA PHE A 63 5.38 8.01 17.03
C PHE A 63 3.93 8.49 17.28
N PRO A 64 3.37 8.27 18.49
CA PRO A 64 1.95 8.49 18.75
C PRO A 64 1.50 9.95 18.58
N LYS A 65 2.41 10.92 18.78
CA LYS A 65 2.08 12.36 18.69
C LYS A 65 2.40 13.00 17.33
N THR A 66 3.25 12.35 16.55
CA THR A 66 3.85 12.93 15.33
C THR A 66 3.68 12.02 14.10
N THR A 67 2.81 11.01 14.20
CA THR A 67 2.23 10.30 13.06
C THR A 67 0.88 10.94 12.72
N TYR A 68 0.76 11.47 11.50
CA TYR A 68 -0.42 12.16 11.01
C TYR A 68 -1.06 11.40 9.83
N GLY A 69 -2.37 11.20 9.89
CA GLY A 69 -3.16 10.66 8.78
C GLY A 69 -3.76 11.78 7.93
N ILE A 70 -3.59 11.70 6.61
CA ILE A 70 -4.10 12.67 5.65
C ILE A 70 -5.08 11.98 4.68
N VAL A 71 -6.33 12.43 4.67
CA VAL A 71 -7.38 11.97 3.76
C VAL A 71 -7.45 12.92 2.58
N MET A 72 -7.35 12.39 1.35
CA MET A 72 -7.21 13.20 0.13
C MET A 72 -8.25 12.83 -0.93
N PRO A 73 -9.52 13.25 -0.76
CA PRO A 73 -10.55 13.02 -1.75
C PRO A 73 -10.23 13.73 -3.06
N VAL A 74 -10.65 13.14 -4.17
CA VAL A 74 -10.62 13.75 -5.50
C VAL A 74 -11.95 13.46 -6.19
N ILE A 75 -12.75 14.50 -6.42
CA ILE A 75 -14.15 14.46 -6.90
C ILE A 75 -15.10 13.82 -5.90
N LYS A 76 -14.84 12.58 -5.49
CA LYS A 76 -15.62 11.85 -4.49
C LYS A 76 -14.79 10.75 -3.82
N MET A 77 -15.25 10.33 -2.65
CA MET A 77 -14.89 9.06 -2.00
C MET A 77 -16.16 8.25 -1.80
N THR A 78 -16.04 6.92 -1.69
CA THR A 78 -17.21 6.09 -1.43
C THR A 78 -17.66 6.24 0.02
N GLU A 79 -18.95 6.04 0.30
CA GLU A 79 -19.48 6.06 1.68
C GLU A 79 -18.78 5.00 2.55
N THR A 80 -18.43 3.86 1.97
CA THR A 80 -17.65 2.81 2.63
C THR A 80 -16.26 3.29 3.03
N ASP A 81 -15.55 4.01 2.16
CA ASP A 81 -14.22 4.56 2.49
C ASP A 81 -14.31 5.55 3.65
N LEU A 82 -15.30 6.45 3.60
CA LEU A 82 -15.52 7.46 4.65
C LEU A 82 -15.88 6.81 5.99
N THR A 83 -16.70 5.76 5.96
CA THR A 83 -17.06 4.97 7.15
C THR A 83 -15.81 4.32 7.76
N HIS A 84 -15.00 3.65 6.95
CA HIS A 84 -13.77 3.01 7.40
C HIS A 84 -12.74 4.00 7.94
N ILE A 85 -12.61 5.17 7.30
CA ILE A 85 -11.78 6.26 7.79
C ILE A 85 -12.23 6.68 9.19
N HIS A 86 -13.53 6.86 9.40
CA HIS A 86 -14.08 7.23 10.70
C HIS A 86 -13.89 6.14 11.76
N GLU A 87 -14.05 4.87 11.40
CA GLU A 87 -13.79 3.75 12.31
C GLU A 87 -12.31 3.67 12.70
N LEU A 88 -11.38 3.98 11.78
CA LEU A 88 -9.96 4.04 12.08
C LEU A 88 -9.62 5.21 13.01
N GLU A 89 -10.20 6.40 12.78
CA GLU A 89 -10.11 7.54 13.70
C GLU A 89 -10.54 7.15 15.12
N GLN A 90 -11.69 6.48 15.25
CA GLN A 90 -12.22 6.02 16.55
C GLN A 90 -11.27 5.02 17.22
N ALA A 91 -10.79 4.01 16.47
CA ALA A 91 -9.93 2.95 17.01
C ALA A 91 -8.61 3.49 17.57
N PHE A 92 -8.07 4.56 16.99
CA PHE A 92 -6.81 5.18 17.42
C PHE A 92 -6.99 6.47 18.22
N ASN A 93 -8.24 6.84 18.54
CA ASN A 93 -8.61 8.10 19.18
C ASN A 93 -7.88 9.32 18.55
N ASP A 94 -7.98 9.43 17.23
CA ASP A 94 -7.32 10.46 16.45
C ASP A 94 -8.24 11.10 15.42
N LYS A 95 -7.80 12.23 14.85
CA LYS A 95 -8.50 12.96 13.80
C LYS A 95 -7.59 13.14 12.60
N PHE A 96 -8.06 12.70 11.43
CA PHE A 96 -7.29 12.84 10.21
C PHE A 96 -7.55 14.19 9.56
N GLU A 97 -6.50 14.77 8.99
CA GLU A 97 -6.64 15.99 8.21
C GLU A 97 -7.24 15.66 6.84
N ILE A 98 -8.23 16.43 6.40
CA ILE A 98 -8.82 16.28 5.07
C ILE A 98 -8.29 17.40 4.16
N VAL A 99 -7.72 17.01 3.03
CA VAL A 99 -7.27 17.93 1.98
C VAL A 99 -7.96 17.55 0.67
N ASP A 100 -9.01 18.26 0.30
CA ASP A 100 -9.72 18.04 -0.97
C ASP A 100 -8.88 18.54 -2.14
N LEU A 101 -8.51 17.62 -3.03
CA LEU A 101 -7.65 17.89 -4.19
C LEU A 101 -8.45 18.02 -5.50
N THR A 102 -9.78 18.12 -5.44
CA THR A 102 -10.65 18.19 -6.63
C THR A 102 -10.31 19.37 -7.53
N ASN A 103 -10.15 20.57 -6.97
CA ASN A 103 -9.81 21.77 -7.74
C ASN A 103 -8.42 21.66 -8.37
N ALA A 104 -7.44 21.12 -7.64
CA ALA A 104 -6.09 20.88 -8.16
C ALA A 104 -6.10 19.85 -9.30
N PHE A 105 -6.91 18.80 -9.16
CA PHE A 105 -7.10 17.78 -10.20
C PHE A 105 -7.75 18.36 -11.46
N GLN A 106 -8.79 19.16 -11.33
CA GLN A 106 -9.46 19.80 -12.47
C GLN A 106 -8.52 20.77 -13.20
N ALA A 107 -7.82 21.62 -12.46
CA ALA A 107 -6.85 22.56 -13.02
C ALA A 107 -5.72 21.83 -13.75
N MET A 108 -5.15 20.79 -13.14
CA MET A 108 -4.09 20.00 -13.76
C MET A 108 -4.60 19.26 -15.00
N SER A 109 -5.77 18.64 -14.93
CA SER A 109 -6.37 17.90 -16.05
C SER A 109 -6.63 18.80 -17.26
N GLN A 110 -7.09 20.04 -17.02
CA GLN A 110 -7.28 21.04 -18.07
C GLN A 110 -5.95 21.51 -18.65
N ALA A 111 -4.93 21.73 -17.81
CA ALA A 111 -3.64 22.26 -18.25
C ALA A 111 -2.83 21.27 -19.11
N VAL A 112 -2.90 19.97 -18.79
CA VAL A 112 -2.15 18.94 -19.53
C VAL A 112 -2.82 18.51 -20.84
N ASP A 113 -4.14 18.71 -20.96
CA ASP A 113 -4.96 18.39 -22.13
C ASP A 113 -4.68 16.99 -22.73
N VAL A 114 -4.65 15.97 -21.86
CA VAL A 114 -4.47 14.57 -22.27
C VAL A 114 -5.80 13.84 -22.30
N THR A 115 -6.00 12.99 -23.30
CA THR A 115 -7.23 12.21 -23.49
C THR A 115 -7.11 10.76 -23.06
N ASN A 116 -5.89 10.27 -22.78
CA ASN A 116 -5.67 8.91 -22.32
C ASN A 116 -6.28 8.70 -20.91
N PRO A 117 -7.25 7.79 -20.72
CA PRO A 117 -7.95 7.64 -19.45
C PRO A 117 -7.01 7.28 -18.28
N LEU A 118 -6.02 6.42 -18.52
CA LEU A 118 -5.04 6.04 -17.50
C LEU A 118 -4.10 7.20 -17.15
N ALA A 119 -3.72 8.02 -18.13
CA ALA A 119 -2.93 9.23 -17.87
C ALA A 119 -3.71 10.19 -16.97
N ILE A 120 -4.99 10.42 -17.24
CA ILE A 120 -5.89 11.24 -16.40
C ILE A 120 -6.03 10.63 -14.99
N ALA A 121 -6.29 9.32 -14.89
CA ALA A 121 -6.44 8.63 -13.62
C ALA A 121 -5.18 8.77 -12.74
N ASN A 122 -4.00 8.64 -13.34
CA ASN A 122 -2.71 8.75 -12.65
C ASN A 122 -2.34 10.18 -12.20
N ILE A 123 -3.09 11.23 -12.59
CA ILE A 123 -2.92 12.57 -12.00
C ILE A 123 -3.30 12.53 -10.52
N LYS A 124 -4.34 11.77 -10.14
CA LYS A 124 -4.84 11.71 -8.76
C LYS A 124 -3.77 11.25 -7.76
N PRO A 125 -3.14 10.06 -7.89
CA PRO A 125 -2.09 9.63 -6.96
C PRO A 125 -0.85 10.54 -6.96
N ARG A 126 -0.53 11.20 -8.07
CA ARG A 126 0.58 12.19 -8.12
C ARG A 126 0.28 13.48 -7.37
N LEU A 127 -0.97 13.95 -7.43
CA LEU A 127 -1.41 15.07 -6.60
C LEU A 127 -1.45 14.70 -5.11
N ARG A 128 -1.88 13.47 -4.78
CA ARG A 128 -1.83 12.95 -3.41
C ARG A 128 -0.39 12.91 -2.90
N MET A 129 0.55 12.36 -3.68
CA MET A 129 1.97 12.39 -3.34
C MET A 129 2.47 13.81 -3.09
N THR A 130 2.15 14.76 -3.97
CA THR A 130 2.53 16.17 -3.82
C THR A 130 1.99 16.76 -2.51
N CYS A 131 0.73 16.47 -2.17
CA CYS A 131 0.11 16.89 -0.91
C CYS A 131 0.82 16.29 0.30
N LEU A 132 1.09 14.97 0.29
CA LEU A 132 1.75 14.28 1.40
C LEU A 132 3.15 14.85 1.65
N TYR A 133 3.94 15.10 0.60
CA TYR A 133 5.26 15.71 0.76
C TYR A 133 5.21 17.16 1.25
N ALA A 134 4.24 17.95 0.79
CA ALA A 134 4.05 19.31 1.31
C ALA A 134 3.74 19.29 2.83
N LYS A 135 2.87 18.35 3.26
CA LYS A 135 2.56 18.15 4.69
C LYS A 135 3.74 17.61 5.48
N ALA A 136 4.50 16.69 4.90
CA ALA A 136 5.67 16.10 5.54
C ALA A 136 6.74 17.16 5.82
N GLN A 137 7.01 18.04 4.84
CA GLN A 137 7.94 19.14 5.00
C GLN A 137 7.48 20.13 6.08
N ASP A 138 6.19 20.48 6.13
CA ASP A 138 5.60 21.36 7.16
C ASP A 138 5.74 20.77 8.58
N LYS A 139 5.67 19.44 8.71
CA LYS A 139 5.75 18.73 10.00
C LYS A 139 7.14 18.20 10.34
N ASN A 140 8.16 18.43 9.52
CA ASN A 140 9.46 17.76 9.62
C ASN A 140 9.31 16.23 9.74
N ALA A 141 8.49 15.63 8.89
CA ALA A 141 8.13 14.22 8.91
C ALA A 141 8.57 13.51 7.62
N LEU A 142 8.59 12.18 7.62
CA LEU A 142 8.78 11.36 6.42
C LEU A 142 7.44 10.84 5.89
N VAL A 143 7.32 10.67 4.58
CA VAL A 143 6.16 10.06 3.93
C VAL A 143 6.29 8.54 3.95
N LEU A 144 5.33 7.85 4.56
CA LEU A 144 5.24 6.39 4.51
C LEU A 144 4.38 5.94 3.33
N GLY A 145 4.92 5.03 2.53
CA GLY A 145 4.14 4.31 1.53
C GLY A 145 3.45 3.08 2.06
N THR A 146 2.49 2.62 1.27
CA THR A 146 1.60 1.52 1.62
C THR A 146 1.71 0.36 0.63
N ASP A 147 2.66 0.42 -0.30
CA ASP A 147 2.90 -0.65 -1.25
C ASP A 147 3.30 -1.93 -0.51
N ASN A 148 2.53 -2.99 -0.72
CA ASN A 148 2.84 -4.34 -0.22
C ASN A 148 3.68 -5.12 -1.25
N LEU A 149 4.06 -6.36 -0.90
CA LEU A 149 4.91 -7.19 -1.76
C LEU A 149 4.26 -7.48 -3.11
N ASP A 150 2.95 -7.80 -3.12
CA ASP A 150 2.17 -8.04 -4.33
C ASP A 150 2.26 -6.83 -5.27
N GLU A 151 1.82 -5.67 -4.79
CA GLU A 151 1.81 -4.42 -5.56
C GLU A 151 3.20 -4.05 -6.07
N THR A 152 4.21 -4.16 -5.20
CA THR A 152 5.60 -3.87 -5.55
C THR A 152 6.08 -4.81 -6.65
N PHE A 153 5.88 -6.12 -6.47
CA PHE A 153 6.39 -7.17 -7.35
C PHE A 153 5.85 -7.03 -8.76
N ILE A 154 4.55 -6.80 -8.94
CA ILE A 154 3.96 -6.62 -10.28
C ILE A 154 3.91 -5.15 -10.73
N GLY A 155 4.41 -4.22 -9.91
CA GLY A 155 4.42 -2.79 -10.21
C GLY A 155 3.02 -2.17 -10.31
N TYR A 156 2.08 -2.65 -9.49
CA TYR A 156 0.69 -2.20 -9.43
C TYR A 156 0.53 -0.98 -8.53
N PHE A 157 1.24 0.08 -8.89
CA PHE A 157 1.20 1.40 -8.26
C PHE A 157 1.53 2.47 -9.30
N THR A 158 1.22 3.74 -9.02
CA THR A 158 1.61 4.85 -9.89
C THR A 158 3.04 5.28 -9.58
N LYS A 159 3.94 5.19 -10.56
CA LYS A 159 5.31 5.71 -10.41
C LYS A 159 5.28 7.22 -10.14
N TYR A 160 5.94 7.63 -9.06
CA TYR A 160 5.89 8.99 -8.50
C TYR A 160 4.48 9.47 -8.12
N GLY A 161 3.57 8.54 -7.88
CA GLY A 161 2.29 8.77 -7.21
C GLY A 161 2.34 8.14 -5.83
N ASP A 162 1.48 7.16 -5.60
CA ASP A 162 1.47 6.31 -4.41
C ASP A 162 2.82 5.63 -4.12
N GLY A 163 3.58 5.22 -5.15
CA GLY A 163 4.94 4.70 -4.97
C GLY A 163 6.04 5.77 -4.80
N GLY A 164 5.69 7.06 -4.75
CA GLY A 164 6.63 8.15 -4.47
C GLY A 164 6.63 8.46 -2.98
N VAL A 165 7.52 7.83 -2.22
CA VAL A 165 7.55 7.86 -0.75
C VAL A 165 8.96 7.74 -0.20
N ASP A 166 9.15 8.00 1.09
CA ASP A 166 10.46 7.90 1.75
C ASP A 166 10.74 6.49 2.28
N LEU A 167 9.72 5.82 2.82
CA LEU A 167 9.85 4.49 3.44
C LEU A 167 8.68 3.57 3.07
N LEU A 168 8.99 2.29 2.85
CA LEU A 168 8.03 1.23 2.52
C LEU A 168 8.01 0.15 3.62
N PRO A 169 7.30 0.37 4.75
CA PRO A 169 7.34 -0.53 5.90
C PRO A 169 6.74 -1.92 5.64
N ILE A 170 5.90 -2.07 4.62
CA ILE A 170 5.15 -3.31 4.35
C ILE A 170 5.44 -3.94 2.98
N SER A 171 6.42 -3.45 2.22
CA SER A 171 6.72 -3.93 0.86
C SER A 171 7.29 -5.35 0.77
N ASN A 172 7.54 -6.00 1.91
CA ASN A 172 7.98 -7.38 2.01
C ASN A 172 6.89 -8.32 2.53
N LEU A 173 5.65 -7.85 2.65
CA LEU A 173 4.50 -8.61 3.11
C LEU A 173 3.54 -8.87 1.97
N THR A 174 3.11 -10.11 1.82
CA THR A 174 2.01 -10.47 0.91
C THR A 174 0.69 -9.84 1.35
N LYS A 175 -0.32 -9.76 0.47
CA LYS A 175 -1.63 -9.18 0.81
C LYS A 175 -2.31 -9.95 1.95
N GLY A 176 -2.16 -11.26 1.97
CA GLY A 176 -2.61 -12.12 3.07
C GLY A 176 -1.91 -11.79 4.39
N GLU A 177 -0.59 -11.58 4.38
CA GLU A 177 0.17 -11.19 5.58
C GLU A 177 -0.18 -9.79 6.07
N VAL A 178 -0.39 -8.83 5.17
CA VAL A 178 -0.91 -7.49 5.52
C VAL A 178 -2.23 -7.62 6.26
N ARG A 179 -3.16 -8.45 5.75
CA ARG A 179 -4.44 -8.70 6.42
C ARG A 179 -4.27 -9.32 7.80
N TYR A 180 -3.37 -10.29 7.93
CA TYR A 180 -3.09 -10.93 9.21
C TYR A 180 -2.48 -9.96 10.22
N LEU A 181 -1.48 -9.17 9.82
CA LEU A 181 -0.85 -8.19 10.70
C LEU A 181 -1.82 -7.06 11.09
N ALA A 182 -2.71 -6.62 10.20
CA ALA A 182 -3.76 -5.66 10.53
C ALA A 182 -4.65 -6.15 11.70
N SER A 183 -4.99 -7.44 11.71
CA SER A 183 -5.76 -8.06 12.81
C SER A 183 -5.07 -8.04 14.17
N LEU A 184 -3.74 -7.86 14.19
CA LEU A 184 -2.93 -7.83 15.41
C LEU A 184 -2.61 -6.42 15.90
N THR A 185 -3.01 -5.37 15.17
CA THR A 185 -2.58 -3.98 15.42
C THR A 185 -3.72 -3.03 15.78
N GLY A 186 -4.93 -3.55 16.02
CA GLY A 186 -6.09 -2.74 16.39
C GLY A 186 -6.84 -2.11 15.22
N VAL A 187 -6.52 -2.50 13.98
CA VAL A 187 -7.30 -2.09 12.80
C VAL A 187 -8.71 -2.69 12.89
N PRO A 188 -9.79 -1.91 12.66
CA PRO A 188 -11.15 -2.42 12.69
C PRO A 188 -11.40 -3.59 11.73
N ALA A 189 -12.21 -4.56 12.17
CA ALA A 189 -12.52 -5.76 11.40
C ALA A 189 -13.24 -5.47 10.06
N SER A 190 -14.03 -4.40 10.00
CA SER A 190 -14.66 -3.89 8.78
C SER A 190 -13.64 -3.57 7.69
N ILE A 191 -12.56 -2.86 8.05
CA ILE A 191 -11.45 -2.54 7.16
C ILE A 191 -10.70 -3.81 6.76
N ILE A 192 -10.42 -4.69 7.73
CA ILE A 192 -9.70 -5.95 7.50
C ILE A 192 -10.45 -6.84 6.52
N ASN A 193 -11.79 -6.88 6.58
CA ASN A 193 -12.63 -7.75 5.76
C ASN A 193 -13.07 -7.12 4.43
N LYS A 194 -12.71 -5.86 4.18
CA LYS A 194 -12.99 -5.19 2.90
C LYS A 194 -12.33 -5.94 1.74
N LYS A 195 -13.02 -6.00 0.60
CA LYS A 195 -12.43 -6.46 -0.66
C LYS A 195 -11.40 -5.42 -1.16
N PRO A 196 -10.20 -5.82 -1.61
CA PRO A 196 -9.24 -4.91 -2.22
C PRO A 196 -9.80 -4.19 -3.45
N SER A 197 -9.44 -2.91 -3.61
CA SER A 197 -9.73 -2.09 -4.80
C SER A 197 -8.77 -0.90 -4.83
N ALA A 198 -8.18 -0.62 -6.00
CA ALA A 198 -7.29 0.51 -6.25
C ALA A 198 -8.02 1.87 -6.23
N GLY A 199 -9.36 1.89 -6.26
CA GLY A 199 -10.16 3.12 -6.18
C GLY A 199 -9.95 4.12 -7.34
N LEU A 200 -9.34 3.68 -8.44
CA LEU A 200 -9.09 4.51 -9.64
C LEU A 200 -10.34 4.64 -10.52
N TRP A 201 -11.17 3.60 -10.56
CA TRP A 201 -12.35 3.46 -11.42
C TRP A 201 -13.59 3.05 -10.62
N GLU A 202 -14.78 3.46 -11.07
CA GLU A 202 -16.03 3.02 -10.45
C GLU A 202 -16.28 1.54 -10.73
N ASN A 203 -16.52 0.75 -9.68
CA ASN A 203 -16.90 -0.67 -9.72
C ASN A 203 -15.84 -1.66 -10.26
N GLN A 204 -14.56 -1.30 -10.29
CA GLN A 204 -13.49 -2.23 -10.68
C GLN A 204 -12.81 -2.88 -9.45
N THR A 205 -12.56 -4.18 -9.54
CA THR A 205 -11.68 -4.89 -8.60
C THR A 205 -10.29 -5.09 -9.18
N ASP A 206 -9.27 -5.12 -8.32
CA ASP A 206 -7.89 -5.32 -8.77
C ASP A 206 -7.74 -6.67 -9.48
N GLU A 207 -8.36 -7.74 -8.95
CA GLU A 207 -8.24 -9.10 -9.50
C GLU A 207 -8.77 -9.20 -10.94
N GLU A 208 -9.81 -8.44 -11.29
CA GLU A 208 -10.32 -8.35 -12.66
C GLU A 208 -9.32 -7.65 -13.61
N GLU A 209 -8.62 -6.62 -13.14
CA GLU A 209 -7.57 -5.93 -13.91
C GLU A 209 -6.30 -6.78 -14.04
N LEU A 210 -5.97 -7.52 -12.99
CA LEU A 210 -4.79 -8.35 -12.92
C LEU A 210 -4.95 -9.63 -13.75
N GLY A 211 -6.16 -10.18 -13.82
CA GLY A 211 -6.45 -11.44 -14.49
C GLY A 211 -6.01 -12.67 -13.69
N PHE A 212 -5.77 -12.49 -12.39
CA PHE A 212 -5.47 -13.51 -11.38
C PHE A 212 -5.82 -12.97 -9.99
N SER A 213 -5.98 -13.85 -9.00
CA SER A 213 -6.33 -13.44 -7.63
C SER A 213 -5.11 -13.05 -6.80
N TYR A 214 -5.33 -12.26 -5.73
CA TYR A 214 -4.28 -12.03 -4.73
C TYR A 214 -3.85 -13.33 -4.04
N LYS A 215 -4.76 -14.30 -3.91
CA LYS A 215 -4.40 -15.62 -3.37
C LYS A 215 -3.37 -16.33 -4.26
N ASP A 216 -3.53 -16.23 -5.58
CA ASP A 216 -2.57 -16.82 -6.53
C ASP A 216 -1.22 -16.11 -6.47
N LEU A 217 -1.21 -14.78 -6.38
CA LEU A 217 0.01 -14.00 -6.28
C LEU A 217 0.73 -14.19 -4.93
N ASP A 218 0.02 -14.17 -3.81
CA ASP A 218 0.53 -14.54 -2.48
C ASP A 218 1.22 -15.92 -2.55
N PHE A 219 0.56 -16.93 -3.13
CA PHE A 219 1.10 -18.28 -3.26
C PHE A 219 2.34 -18.32 -4.14
N TYR A 220 2.31 -17.63 -5.28
CA TYR A 220 3.46 -17.51 -6.19
C TYR A 220 4.66 -16.90 -5.46
N LEU A 221 4.47 -15.78 -4.76
CA LEU A 221 5.52 -15.05 -4.05
C LEU A 221 6.11 -15.87 -2.91
N ASP A 222 5.28 -16.57 -2.13
CA ASP A 222 5.79 -17.44 -1.08
C ASP A 222 6.60 -18.62 -1.64
N HIS A 223 6.31 -19.08 -2.85
CA HIS A 223 6.96 -20.24 -3.47
C HIS A 223 7.88 -19.90 -4.63
N ILE A 224 8.34 -18.64 -4.75
CA ILE A 224 9.09 -18.15 -5.91
C ILE A 224 10.33 -18.99 -6.24
N ASP A 225 10.96 -19.58 -5.23
CA ASP A 225 12.13 -20.48 -5.36
C ASP A 225 11.77 -21.98 -5.51
N GLN A 226 10.48 -22.32 -5.61
CA GLN A 226 9.94 -23.68 -5.63
C GLN A 226 9.08 -23.93 -6.88
N THR A 227 9.70 -23.86 -8.06
CA THR A 227 9.03 -23.98 -9.38
C THR A 227 8.05 -25.15 -9.43
N ASN A 228 8.46 -26.37 -9.08
CA ASN A 228 7.57 -27.54 -9.13
C ASN A 228 6.28 -27.36 -8.32
N LYS A 229 6.34 -26.66 -7.19
CA LYS A 229 5.19 -26.41 -6.33
C LYS A 229 4.28 -25.32 -6.91
N ILE A 230 4.84 -24.27 -7.52
CA ILE A 230 4.06 -23.26 -8.25
C ILE A 230 3.23 -23.93 -9.34
N TYR A 231 3.85 -24.75 -10.19
CA TYR A 231 3.20 -25.44 -11.30
C TYR A 231 2.17 -26.49 -10.89
N GLN A 232 2.23 -26.97 -9.64
CA GLN A 232 1.25 -27.90 -9.10
C GLN A 232 -0.08 -27.21 -8.76
N PHE A 233 -0.06 -25.93 -8.39
CA PHE A 233 -1.22 -25.22 -7.84
C PHE A 233 -1.68 -24.04 -8.70
N LEU A 234 -0.81 -23.49 -9.54
CA LEU A 234 -1.14 -22.39 -10.44
C LEU A 234 -1.09 -22.85 -11.90
N SER A 235 -2.00 -22.31 -12.72
CA SER A 235 -1.99 -22.54 -14.16
C SER A 235 -0.81 -21.83 -14.82
N GLN A 236 -0.33 -22.37 -15.95
CA GLN A 236 0.69 -21.70 -16.77
C GLN A 236 0.25 -20.28 -17.17
N GLU A 237 -1.03 -20.08 -17.51
CA GLU A 237 -1.56 -18.77 -17.87
C GLU A 237 -1.44 -17.75 -16.72
N THR A 238 -1.74 -18.17 -15.49
CA THR A 238 -1.61 -17.34 -14.28
C THR A 238 -0.14 -16.94 -14.07
N ILE A 239 0.77 -17.91 -14.16
CA ILE A 239 2.21 -17.71 -13.99
C ILE A 239 2.74 -16.72 -15.04
N ASP A 240 2.39 -16.93 -16.31
CA ASP A 240 2.82 -16.07 -17.42
C ASP A 240 2.35 -14.63 -17.23
N LYS A 241 1.11 -14.41 -16.75
CA LYS A 241 0.58 -13.07 -16.46
C LYS A 241 1.35 -12.39 -15.34
N ILE A 242 1.66 -13.11 -14.25
CA ILE A 242 2.44 -12.59 -13.11
C ILE A 242 3.84 -12.18 -13.58
N GLU A 243 4.54 -13.09 -14.26
CA GLU A 243 5.91 -12.85 -14.76
C GLU A 243 5.96 -11.75 -15.80
N HIS A 244 4.98 -11.69 -16.70
CA HIS A 244 4.85 -10.61 -17.67
C HIS A 244 4.72 -9.26 -16.96
N LYS A 245 3.77 -9.12 -16.01
CA LYS A 245 3.56 -7.87 -15.26
C LYS A 245 4.81 -7.49 -14.46
N HIS A 246 5.46 -8.44 -13.80
CA HIS A 246 6.73 -8.21 -13.11
C HIS A 246 7.77 -7.64 -14.08
N ARG A 247 8.04 -8.33 -15.19
CA ARG A 247 9.08 -7.94 -16.15
C ARG A 247 8.84 -6.55 -16.76
N ILE A 248 7.62 -6.25 -17.21
CA ILE A 248 7.35 -4.95 -17.89
C ILE A 248 7.35 -3.77 -16.92
N SER A 249 7.17 -4.02 -15.62
CA SER A 249 7.11 -2.98 -14.58
C SER A 249 8.42 -2.76 -13.84
N GLN A 250 9.52 -3.43 -14.24
CA GLN A 250 10.82 -3.31 -13.58
C GLN A 250 11.28 -1.87 -13.43
N HIS A 251 11.03 -1.04 -14.44
CA HIS A 251 11.34 0.38 -14.42
C HIS A 251 10.67 1.16 -13.27
N LYS A 252 9.63 0.63 -12.61
CA LYS A 252 9.00 1.23 -11.43
C LYS A 252 9.70 0.88 -10.12
N ARG A 253 10.41 -0.25 -10.07
CA ARG A 253 11.17 -0.74 -8.89
C ARG A 253 12.64 -0.35 -8.92
N ASP A 254 13.18 -0.06 -10.09
CA ASP A 254 14.56 0.34 -10.23
C ASP A 254 14.80 1.77 -9.71
N SER A 255 15.99 1.97 -9.14
CA SER A 255 16.54 3.31 -8.96
C SER A 255 16.64 4.02 -10.31
N ILE A 256 16.70 5.35 -10.29
CA ILE A 256 16.87 6.14 -11.53
C ILE A 256 18.12 5.67 -12.26
N TYR A 257 17.95 5.17 -13.49
CA TYR A 257 19.05 4.77 -14.35
C TYR A 257 19.96 5.97 -14.63
N LYS A 258 21.26 5.77 -14.46
CA LYS A 258 22.29 6.76 -14.76
C LYS A 258 23.26 6.13 -15.77
N PRO A 259 23.72 6.87 -16.79
CA PRO A 259 24.88 6.41 -17.56
C PRO A 259 26.07 6.24 -16.60
N GLU A 260 26.91 5.25 -16.88
CA GLU A 260 28.20 5.08 -16.20
C GLU A 260 29.14 6.27 -16.48
#